data_AF-A0A1F4UCH6-F1
#
_entry.id   AF-A0A1F4UCH6-F1
#
_cell.length_a   1.000
_cell.length_b   1.000
_cell.length_c   1.000
_cell.angle_alpha   90.00
_cell.angle_beta   90.00
_cell.angle_gamma   90.00
#
_symmetry.space_group_name_H-M   'P 1'
#
loop_
_entity.id
_entity.type
_entity.pdbx_description
1 polymer ?
#
loop_
_entity_poly.entity_id
_entity_poly.type
_entity_poly.pdbx_seq_one_letter_code
_entity_poly.pdbx_strand_id
1 'polypeptide(L)'
;MYKFLILICLVSIALGVPVNRLQYIDHYDRPMTGYLDWCNTRINEGYSIGRAFQYAMNDRDPMVNLVVNAQIYASIYDSMMVYINDIIAEGYAVRVDTVRGWDAVSLRGHLAALIDSQLVGAVLIGNVPIAWYEMESSEGREEFPIDLYFMDLNGTWTDSDANGLYDAHSGNKAPEIWVGRLYASSMTWSNEIFLLNNYFSKTHRYRTV
;
A
#
# COMPACT_ATOMS: atom_id res chain seq x y z
N MET A 1 15.14 -76.62 -27.15
CA MET A 1 15.83 -76.09 -25.95
C MET A 1 15.63 -74.58 -25.93
N TYR A 2 14.68 -74.07 -25.14
CA TYR A 2 14.30 -72.66 -25.11
C TYR A 2 15.25 -71.86 -24.21
N LYS A 3 15.82 -70.77 -24.73
CA LYS A 3 16.62 -69.79 -23.98
C LYS A 3 15.68 -68.83 -23.25
N PHE A 4 15.79 -68.76 -21.93
CA PHE A 4 15.16 -67.71 -21.11
C PHE A 4 16.03 -66.46 -21.14
N LEU A 5 15.45 -65.32 -21.53
CA LEU A 5 16.07 -64.00 -21.47
C LEU A 5 15.47 -63.27 -20.26
N ILE A 6 16.27 -62.96 -19.25
CA ILE A 6 15.84 -62.18 -18.09
C ILE A 6 16.10 -60.71 -18.40
N LEU A 7 15.02 -59.92 -18.50
CA LEU A 7 15.08 -58.48 -18.66
C LEU A 7 15.11 -57.85 -17.26
N ILE A 8 16.24 -57.29 -16.85
CA ILE A 8 16.35 -56.51 -15.62
C ILE A 8 16.00 -55.06 -15.98
N CYS A 9 14.85 -54.60 -15.51
CA CYS A 9 14.43 -53.20 -15.64
C CYS A 9 14.98 -52.41 -14.46
N LEU A 10 15.98 -51.55 -14.71
CA LEU A 10 16.47 -50.59 -13.72
C LEU A 10 15.53 -49.39 -13.69
N VAL A 11 14.71 -49.30 -12.64
CA VAL A 11 13.92 -48.11 -12.34
C VAL A 11 14.80 -47.15 -11.56
N SER A 12 15.25 -46.09 -12.21
CA SER A 12 15.94 -44.98 -11.54
C SER A 12 14.92 -44.15 -10.76
N ILE A 13 14.88 -44.31 -9.44
CA ILE A 13 14.13 -43.40 -8.57
C ILE A 13 15.00 -42.16 -8.36
N ALA A 14 14.68 -41.08 -9.09
CA ALA A 14 15.21 -39.77 -8.76
C ALA A 14 14.54 -39.30 -7.46
N LEU A 15 15.20 -39.51 -6.32
CA LEU A 15 14.85 -38.85 -5.07
C LEU A 15 15.23 -37.38 -5.21
N GLY A 16 14.36 -36.59 -5.85
CA GLY A 16 14.43 -35.14 -5.74
C GLY A 16 14.30 -34.78 -4.27
N VAL A 17 15.32 -34.16 -3.69
CA VAL A 17 15.20 -33.52 -2.39
C VAL A 17 14.01 -32.57 -2.49
N PRO A 18 12.98 -32.68 -1.63
CA PRO A 18 11.89 -31.70 -1.64
C PRO A 18 12.52 -30.35 -1.31
N VAL A 19 12.66 -29.52 -2.35
CA VAL A 19 13.09 -28.14 -2.16
C VAL A 19 11.89 -27.43 -1.57
N ASN A 20 11.98 -27.08 -0.29
CA ASN A 20 10.97 -26.26 0.35
C ASN A 20 10.90 -24.94 -0.42
N ARG A 21 9.67 -24.54 -0.78
CA ARG A 21 9.42 -23.22 -1.37
C ARG A 21 10.02 -22.17 -0.45
N LEU A 22 10.79 -21.23 -1.01
CA LEU A 22 11.27 -20.09 -0.23
C LEU A 22 10.05 -19.34 0.29
N GLN A 23 9.93 -19.28 1.61
CA GLN A 23 8.92 -18.46 2.27
C GLN A 23 9.60 -17.17 2.70
N TYR A 24 8.99 -16.03 2.38
CA TYR A 24 9.38 -14.80 3.03
C TYR A 24 8.99 -14.88 4.49
N ILE A 25 10.00 -14.72 5.33
CA ILE A 25 9.89 -14.81 6.77
C ILE A 25 10.70 -13.64 7.32
N ASP A 26 10.12 -12.90 8.26
CA ASP A 26 10.84 -11.80 8.89
C ASP A 26 11.87 -12.31 9.92
N HIS A 27 12.64 -11.40 10.51
CA HIS A 27 13.65 -11.74 11.53
C HIS A 27 13.10 -12.37 12.84
N TYR A 28 11.78 -12.48 12.98
CA TYR A 28 11.09 -13.14 14.10
C TYR A 28 10.39 -14.44 13.67
N ASP A 29 10.76 -15.00 12.51
CA ASP A 29 10.18 -16.20 11.95
C ASP A 29 8.68 -16.09 11.61
N ARG A 30 8.18 -14.87 11.37
CA ARG A 30 6.76 -14.64 11.01
C ARG A 30 6.56 -14.65 9.50
N PRO A 31 5.52 -15.34 8.98
CA PRO A 31 5.20 -15.31 7.57
C PRO A 31 4.65 -13.94 7.14
N MET A 32 4.61 -13.69 5.84
CA MET A 32 3.83 -12.57 5.31
C MET A 32 2.37 -12.68 5.72
N THR A 33 1.77 -11.55 6.08
CA THR A 33 0.33 -11.46 6.38
C THR A 33 -0.45 -11.54 5.08
N GLY A 34 -1.32 -12.54 4.95
CA GLY A 34 -2.26 -12.64 3.83
C GLY A 34 -3.44 -11.68 3.97
N TYR A 35 -4.27 -11.57 2.93
CA TYR A 35 -5.42 -10.68 2.87
C TYR A 35 -6.44 -10.98 3.98
N LEU A 36 -6.76 -12.24 4.21
CA LEU A 36 -7.72 -12.64 5.25
C LEU A 36 -7.19 -12.31 6.66
N ASP A 37 -5.92 -12.59 6.92
CA ASP A 37 -5.30 -12.24 8.20
C ASP A 37 -5.27 -10.73 8.40
N TRP A 38 -4.90 -9.98 7.36
CA TRP A 38 -4.98 -8.52 7.37
C TRP A 38 -6.40 -8.04 7.67
N CYS A 39 -7.42 -8.60 7.01
CA CYS A 39 -8.82 -8.26 7.25
C CYS A 39 -9.21 -8.44 8.71
N ASN A 40 -8.72 -9.50 9.37
CA ASN A 40 -8.99 -9.80 10.77
C ASN A 40 -8.30 -8.84 11.75
N THR A 41 -7.25 -8.13 11.32
CA THR A 41 -6.58 -7.10 12.14
C THR A 41 -7.27 -5.74 12.09
N ARG A 42 -8.18 -5.53 11.14
CA ARG A 42 -8.80 -4.22 10.90
C ARG A 42 -9.85 -3.90 11.96
N ILE A 43 -9.83 -2.65 12.44
CA ILE A 43 -10.95 -2.09 13.18
C ILE A 43 -12.09 -1.86 12.19
N ASN A 44 -13.22 -2.54 12.38
CA ASN A 44 -14.43 -2.29 11.61
C ASN A 44 -15.06 -0.97 12.07
N GLU A 45 -14.83 0.09 11.31
CA GLU A 45 -15.44 1.41 11.51
C GLU A 45 -15.98 1.96 10.19
N GLY A 46 -16.99 2.83 10.28
CA GLY A 46 -17.59 3.46 9.10
C GLY A 46 -16.58 4.34 8.36
N TYR A 47 -16.61 4.28 7.03
CA TYR A 47 -15.75 5.12 6.20
C TYR A 47 -16.15 6.60 6.32
N SER A 48 -15.15 7.46 6.52
CA SER A 48 -15.30 8.90 6.36
C SER A 48 -13.97 9.51 5.98
N ILE A 49 -14.03 10.55 5.14
CA ILE A 49 -12.87 11.36 4.77
C ILE A 49 -13.27 12.83 4.81
N GLY A 50 -12.41 13.68 5.37
CA GLY A 50 -12.70 15.10 5.51
C GLY A 50 -11.45 15.96 5.56
N ARG A 51 -11.54 17.16 4.98
CA ARG A 51 -10.43 18.13 4.95
C ARG A 51 -10.17 18.67 6.35
N ALA A 52 -8.94 18.49 6.84
CA ALA A 52 -8.48 19.02 8.12
C ALA A 52 -7.61 20.28 7.94
N PHE A 53 -6.91 20.40 6.82
CA PHE A 53 -6.04 21.54 6.52
C PHE A 53 -5.93 21.75 5.00
N GLN A 54 -5.70 22.99 4.58
CA GLN A 54 -5.29 23.30 3.22
C GLN A 54 -4.45 24.58 3.18
N TYR A 55 -3.42 24.56 2.34
CA TYR A 55 -2.58 25.69 1.98
C TYR A 55 -2.34 25.71 0.47
N ALA A 56 -2.57 26.86 -0.17
CA ALA A 56 -2.22 27.11 -1.57
C ALA A 56 -1.81 28.59 -1.71
N MET A 57 -0.76 28.87 -2.47
CA MET A 57 -0.41 30.26 -2.83
C MET A 57 -1.27 30.73 -4.01
N ASN A 58 -1.49 29.82 -4.97
CA ASN A 58 -2.36 30.02 -6.13
C ASN A 58 -3.18 28.76 -6.41
N ASP A 59 -4.35 28.93 -7.05
CA ASP A 59 -5.22 27.82 -7.46
C ASP A 59 -4.61 26.92 -8.57
N ARG A 60 -3.42 27.25 -9.06
CA ARG A 60 -2.69 26.51 -10.10
C ARG A 60 -1.44 25.80 -9.59
N ASP A 61 -1.11 25.92 -8.31
CA ASP A 61 0.07 25.26 -7.76
C ASP A 61 -0.16 23.74 -7.73
N PRO A 62 0.83 22.91 -8.09
CA PRO A 62 0.70 21.47 -7.99
C PRO A 62 0.46 21.08 -6.52
N MET A 63 -0.58 20.28 -6.27
CA MET A 63 -1.04 19.95 -4.93
C MET A 63 -0.59 18.54 -4.52
N VAL A 64 -0.06 18.44 -3.30
CA VAL A 64 0.16 17.17 -2.60
C VAL A 64 -0.91 16.97 -1.54
N ASN A 65 -1.58 15.82 -1.55
CA ASN A 65 -2.56 15.46 -0.54
C ASN A 65 -1.97 14.52 0.52
N LEU A 66 -1.97 14.94 1.78
CA LEU A 66 -1.66 14.06 2.90
C LEU A 66 -2.98 13.45 3.40
N VAL A 67 -3.16 12.16 3.21
CA VAL A 67 -4.32 11.41 3.73
C VAL A 67 -3.88 10.71 5.01
N VAL A 68 -4.42 11.13 6.14
CA VAL A 68 -3.93 10.74 7.46
C VAL A 68 -5.01 9.96 8.21
N ASN A 69 -4.64 8.82 8.82
CA ASN A 69 -5.53 8.14 9.76
C ASN A 69 -5.97 9.14 10.86
N ALA A 70 -7.27 9.36 10.96
CA ALA A 70 -7.86 10.31 11.90
C ALA A 70 -7.50 10.02 13.37
N GLN A 71 -7.24 8.76 13.73
CA GLN A 71 -6.91 8.36 15.10
C GLN A 71 -5.53 8.86 15.56
N ILE A 72 -4.58 9.02 14.63
CA ILE A 72 -3.20 9.41 14.96
C ILE A 72 -2.89 10.87 14.62
N TYR A 73 -3.76 11.53 13.83
CA TYR A 73 -3.56 12.88 13.31
C TYR A 73 -3.10 13.88 14.39
N ALA A 74 -3.80 13.93 15.53
CA ALA A 74 -3.46 14.84 16.62
C ALA A 74 -2.08 14.55 17.24
N SER A 75 -1.67 13.29 17.30
CA SER A 75 -0.42 12.86 17.93
C SER A 75 0.82 13.07 17.06
N ILE A 76 0.64 13.29 15.76
CA ILE A 76 1.73 13.58 14.81
C ILE A 76 1.67 15.01 14.26
N TYR A 77 0.70 15.82 14.69
CA TYR A 77 0.38 17.10 14.08
C TYR A 77 1.59 18.03 13.99
N ASP A 78 2.32 18.24 15.10
CA ASP A 78 3.43 19.21 15.15
C ASP A 78 4.56 18.84 14.19
N SER A 79 4.95 17.56 14.13
CA SER A 79 6.02 17.11 13.22
C SER A 79 5.56 17.08 11.77
N MET A 80 4.29 16.72 11.53
CA MET A 80 3.68 16.77 10.21
C MET A 80 3.56 18.22 9.71
N MET A 81 3.30 19.19 10.57
CA MET A 81 3.31 20.62 10.18
C MET A 81 4.68 21.08 9.71
N VAL A 82 5.77 20.58 10.30
CA VAL A 82 7.12 20.82 9.76
C VAL A 82 7.26 20.23 8.37
N TYR A 83 6.81 18.98 8.17
CA TYR A 83 6.82 18.34 6.86
C TYR A 83 5.95 19.08 5.82
N ILE A 84 4.79 19.61 6.22
CA ILE A 84 3.93 20.43 5.38
C ILE A 84 4.66 21.71 4.95
N ASN A 85 5.33 22.39 5.88
CA ASN A 85 6.10 23.60 5.57
C ASN A 85 7.27 23.30 4.62
N ASP A 86 7.93 22.15 4.78
CA ASP A 86 8.98 21.70 3.85
C ASP A 86 8.43 21.50 2.43
N ILE A 87 7.26 20.85 2.27
CA ILE A 87 6.61 20.65 0.97
C ILE A 87 6.18 21.99 0.35
N ILE A 88 5.65 22.92 1.17
CA ILE A 88 5.27 24.26 0.72
C ILE A 88 6.51 25.04 0.23
N ALA A 89 7.64 24.93 0.94
CA ALA A 89 8.90 25.56 0.54
C ALA A 89 9.45 24.99 -0.77
N GLU A 90 9.12 23.75 -1.11
CA GLU A 90 9.42 23.13 -2.41
C GLU A 90 8.48 23.58 -3.55
N GLY A 91 7.49 24.43 -3.25
CA GLY A 91 6.61 25.05 -4.25
C GLY A 91 5.29 24.31 -4.50
N TYR A 92 4.88 23.40 -3.62
CA TYR A 92 3.62 22.68 -3.73
C TYR A 92 2.53 23.31 -2.86
N ALA A 93 1.28 23.28 -3.35
CA ALA A 93 0.12 23.37 -2.48
C ALA A 93 -0.01 22.08 -1.65
N VAL A 94 -0.57 22.20 -0.45
CA VAL A 94 -0.77 21.05 0.44
C VAL A 94 -2.21 21.00 0.93
N ARG A 95 -2.82 19.83 0.84
CA ARG A 95 -4.11 19.53 1.46
C ARG A 95 -3.94 18.36 2.42
N VAL A 96 -4.50 18.46 3.62
CA VAL A 96 -4.59 17.33 4.54
C VAL A 96 -6.03 16.90 4.69
N ASP A 97 -6.30 15.62 4.40
CA ASP A 97 -7.57 14.97 4.69
C ASP A 97 -7.35 13.93 5.80
N THR A 98 -8.24 13.90 6.78
CA THR A 98 -8.28 12.80 7.76
C THR A 98 -9.27 11.74 7.30
N VAL A 99 -8.91 10.47 7.47
CA VAL A 99 -9.72 9.33 7.03
C VAL A 99 -9.95 8.34 8.17
N ARG A 100 -11.12 7.69 8.16
CA ARG A 100 -11.50 6.53 8.98
C ARG A 100 -12.02 5.42 8.10
N GLY A 101 -11.95 4.19 8.59
CA GLY A 101 -12.47 3.01 7.90
C GLY A 101 -11.63 2.58 6.69
N TRP A 102 -12.06 1.49 6.05
CA TRP A 102 -11.25 0.72 5.10
C TRP A 102 -11.90 0.58 3.72
N ASP A 103 -12.31 1.70 3.12
CA ASP A 103 -12.88 1.73 1.78
C ASP A 103 -11.90 2.31 0.75
N ALA A 104 -11.24 1.42 0.01
CA ALA A 104 -10.29 1.80 -1.02
C ALA A 104 -10.98 2.45 -2.23
N VAL A 105 -12.20 2.03 -2.59
CA VAL A 105 -12.95 2.61 -3.72
C VAL A 105 -13.29 4.06 -3.42
N SER A 106 -13.80 4.34 -2.22
CA SER A 106 -14.11 5.71 -1.79
C SER A 106 -12.85 6.58 -1.70
N LEU A 107 -11.71 6.07 -1.21
CA LEU A 107 -10.46 6.82 -1.19
C LEU A 107 -9.94 7.13 -2.60
N ARG A 108 -9.96 6.16 -3.52
CA ARG A 108 -9.56 6.37 -4.93
C ARG A 108 -10.47 7.41 -5.60
N GLY A 109 -11.78 7.31 -5.38
CA GLY A 109 -12.75 8.30 -5.88
C GLY A 109 -12.51 9.70 -5.32
N HIS A 110 -12.16 9.82 -4.02
CA HIS A 110 -11.78 11.09 -3.42
C HIS A 110 -10.54 11.70 -4.08
N LEU A 111 -9.48 10.91 -4.30
CA LEU A 111 -8.27 11.38 -4.98
C LEU A 111 -8.56 11.82 -6.43
N ALA A 112 -9.37 11.05 -7.16
CA ALA A 112 -9.79 11.41 -8.52
C ALA A 112 -10.53 12.75 -8.57
N ALA A 113 -11.37 13.05 -7.58
CA ALA A 113 -12.08 14.32 -7.48
C ALA A 113 -11.17 15.54 -7.21
N LEU A 114 -9.89 15.31 -6.87
CA LEU A 114 -8.90 16.38 -6.64
C LEU A 114 -8.02 16.67 -7.86
N ILE A 115 -8.10 15.90 -8.94
CA ILE A 115 -7.27 16.10 -10.14
C ILE A 115 -7.44 17.52 -10.71
N ASP A 116 -8.69 18.00 -10.82
CA ASP A 116 -8.95 19.36 -11.32
C ASP A 116 -8.42 20.46 -10.38
N SER A 117 -8.17 20.12 -9.12
CA SER A 117 -7.47 20.97 -8.14
C SER A 117 -5.95 20.81 -8.17
N GLN A 118 -5.39 20.38 -9.31
CA GLN A 118 -3.96 20.20 -9.54
C GLN A 118 -3.29 19.13 -8.66
N LEU A 119 -4.04 18.10 -8.22
CA LEU A 119 -3.42 16.99 -7.49
C LEU A 119 -2.33 16.32 -8.35
N VAL A 120 -1.10 16.31 -7.85
CA VAL A 120 0.04 15.62 -8.49
C VAL A 120 0.49 14.39 -7.71
N GLY A 121 0.11 14.28 -6.43
CA GLY A 121 0.50 13.16 -5.60
C GLY A 121 -0.17 13.11 -4.24
N ALA A 122 -0.09 11.95 -3.60
CA ALA A 122 -0.62 11.75 -2.26
C ALA A 122 0.36 10.99 -1.36
N VAL A 123 0.33 11.30 -0.06
CA VAL A 123 1.01 10.54 0.98
C VAL A 123 -0.02 9.96 1.93
N LEU A 124 -0.05 8.63 2.03
CA LEU A 124 -0.97 7.83 2.81
C LEU A 124 -0.34 7.51 4.18
N ILE A 125 -0.86 8.06 5.28
CA ILE A 125 -0.18 8.10 6.57
C ILE A 125 -0.98 7.34 7.65
N GLY A 126 -0.41 6.23 8.12
CA GLY A 126 -0.99 5.34 9.12
C GLY A 126 -1.96 4.31 8.53
N ASN A 127 -2.88 3.82 9.36
CA ASN A 127 -3.97 2.92 8.95
C ASN A 127 -5.00 3.64 8.07
N VAL A 128 -4.67 3.77 6.79
CA VAL A 128 -5.55 4.29 5.75
C VAL A 128 -5.86 3.18 4.73
N PRO A 129 -6.97 3.26 3.97
CA PRO A 129 -7.39 2.20 3.05
C PRO A 129 -6.27 1.59 2.20
N ILE A 130 -6.33 0.28 1.99
CA ILE A 130 -5.39 -0.53 1.22
C ILE A 130 -6.20 -1.35 0.22
N ALA A 131 -5.85 -1.25 -1.06
CA ALA A 131 -6.35 -2.17 -2.08
C ALA A 131 -5.45 -3.42 -2.13
N TRP A 132 -6.05 -4.57 -2.42
CA TRP A 132 -5.34 -5.82 -2.61
C TRP A 132 -5.54 -6.33 -4.03
N TYR A 133 -4.53 -7.01 -4.55
CA TYR A 133 -4.53 -7.65 -5.85
C TYR A 133 -4.21 -9.13 -5.69
N GLU A 134 -4.71 -9.94 -6.62
CA GLU A 134 -4.34 -11.33 -6.74
C GLU A 134 -4.05 -11.75 -8.18
N MET A 135 -3.17 -12.73 -8.32
CA MET A 135 -2.85 -13.31 -9.61
C MET A 135 -2.31 -14.74 -9.48
N GLU A 136 -2.45 -15.51 -10.54
CA GLU A 136 -1.76 -16.79 -10.71
C GLU A 136 -0.36 -16.55 -11.28
N SER A 137 0.65 -17.12 -10.63
CA SER A 137 2.02 -17.15 -11.13
C SER A 137 2.46 -18.60 -11.41
N SER A 138 3.65 -18.78 -11.98
CA SER A 138 4.25 -20.13 -12.12
C SER A 138 4.45 -20.83 -10.78
N GLU A 139 4.39 -20.09 -9.68
CA GLU A 139 4.56 -20.61 -8.33
C GLU A 139 3.24 -20.74 -7.54
N GLY A 140 2.09 -20.50 -8.21
CA GLY A 140 0.74 -20.56 -7.66
C GLY A 140 0.10 -19.19 -7.45
N ARG A 141 -1.04 -19.19 -6.76
CA ARG A 141 -1.78 -17.96 -6.41
C ARG A 141 -0.96 -17.08 -5.47
N GLU A 142 -0.90 -15.80 -5.80
CA GLU A 142 -0.26 -14.74 -5.02
C GLU A 142 -1.29 -13.64 -4.72
N GLU A 143 -1.21 -13.07 -3.52
CA GLU A 143 -2.01 -11.93 -3.09
C GLU A 143 -1.12 -10.88 -2.44
N PHE A 144 -1.36 -9.60 -2.72
CA PHE A 144 -0.53 -8.51 -2.19
C PHE A 144 -1.25 -7.16 -2.18
N PRO A 145 -0.89 -6.24 -1.27
CA PRO A 145 -1.37 -4.87 -1.31
C PRO A 145 -0.82 -4.12 -2.53
N ILE A 146 -1.64 -3.24 -3.13
CA ILE A 146 -1.29 -2.56 -4.39
C ILE A 146 -1.58 -1.05 -4.34
N ASP A 147 -0.56 -0.23 -4.06
CA ASP A 147 -0.73 1.23 -4.06
C ASP A 147 -0.86 1.83 -5.46
N LEU A 148 -0.52 1.08 -6.53
CA LEU A 148 -0.81 1.49 -7.92
C LEU A 148 -2.30 1.79 -8.12
N TYR A 149 -3.19 1.12 -7.38
CA TYR A 149 -4.63 1.39 -7.38
C TYR A 149 -4.98 2.83 -7.01
N PHE A 150 -4.19 3.48 -6.14
CA PHE A 150 -4.38 4.88 -5.76
C PHE A 150 -3.60 5.86 -6.65
N MET A 151 -2.70 5.37 -7.50
CA MET A 151 -1.94 6.16 -8.47
C MET A 151 -2.67 6.28 -9.81
N ASP A 152 -3.28 5.18 -10.25
CA ASP A 152 -4.14 5.11 -11.43
C ASP A 152 -5.58 5.43 -11.01
N LEU A 153 -6.09 6.58 -11.42
CA LEU A 153 -7.38 7.14 -10.99
C LEU A 153 -8.47 7.01 -12.06
N ASN A 154 -8.12 6.68 -13.30
CA ASN A 154 -9.08 6.54 -14.40
C ASN A 154 -9.06 5.16 -15.09
N GLY A 155 -8.21 4.24 -14.64
CA GLY A 155 -8.19 2.85 -15.06
C GLY A 155 -9.29 1.98 -14.47
N THR A 156 -9.49 0.82 -15.07
CA THR A 156 -10.50 -0.16 -14.68
C THR A 156 -9.86 -1.27 -13.86
N TRP A 157 -10.34 -1.43 -12.62
CA TRP A 157 -9.93 -2.48 -11.70
C TRP A 157 -11.14 -3.38 -11.45
N THR A 158 -10.97 -4.69 -11.59
CA THR A 158 -12.04 -5.68 -11.48
C THR A 158 -11.69 -6.70 -10.43
N ASP A 159 -12.67 -6.99 -9.59
CA ASP A 159 -12.70 -8.10 -8.64
C ASP A 159 -13.81 -9.01 -9.18
N SER A 160 -13.42 -10.07 -9.91
CA SER A 160 -14.36 -10.84 -10.73
C SER A 160 -15.19 -11.84 -9.91
N ASP A 161 -14.69 -12.24 -8.73
CA ASP A 161 -15.35 -13.17 -7.82
C ASP A 161 -15.91 -12.50 -6.55
N ALA A 162 -15.76 -11.18 -6.43
CA ALA A 162 -16.23 -10.33 -5.33
C ALA A 162 -15.64 -10.73 -3.96
N ASN A 163 -14.39 -11.20 -3.94
CA ASN A 163 -13.69 -11.61 -2.73
C ASN A 163 -12.96 -10.44 -2.01
N GLY A 164 -12.93 -9.26 -2.63
CA GLY A 164 -12.29 -8.04 -2.15
C GLY A 164 -10.83 -7.86 -2.58
N LEU A 165 -10.30 -8.78 -3.39
CA LEU A 165 -9.04 -8.64 -4.10
C LEU A 165 -9.32 -8.37 -5.58
N TYR A 166 -8.60 -7.41 -6.17
CA TYR A 166 -8.68 -7.20 -7.61
C TYR A 166 -7.89 -8.28 -8.35
N ASP A 167 -8.44 -8.81 -9.44
CA ASP A 167 -7.83 -9.86 -10.26
C ASP A 167 -7.55 -9.41 -11.71
N ALA A 168 -8.08 -8.25 -12.12
CA ALA A 168 -7.81 -7.65 -13.41
C ALA A 168 -7.64 -6.12 -13.36
N HIS A 169 -6.69 -5.63 -14.16
CA HIS A 169 -6.45 -4.22 -14.42
C HIS A 169 -6.47 -3.96 -15.93
N SER A 170 -7.33 -3.06 -16.41
CA SER A 170 -7.55 -2.77 -17.84
C SER A 170 -7.88 -1.29 -18.09
N GLY A 171 -8.09 -0.90 -19.36
CA GLY A 171 -8.30 0.50 -19.74
C GLY A 171 -6.99 1.28 -19.77
N ASN A 172 -7.03 2.54 -19.32
CA ASN A 172 -5.81 3.30 -19.06
C ASN A 172 -5.13 2.74 -17.80
N LYS A 173 -3.84 2.46 -17.88
CA LYS A 173 -3.06 1.85 -16.79
C LYS A 173 -1.95 2.77 -16.28
N ALA A 174 -1.79 3.94 -16.90
CA ALA A 174 -0.78 4.88 -16.50
C ALA A 174 -1.19 5.54 -15.17
N PRO A 175 -0.27 5.71 -14.21
CA PRO A 175 -0.48 6.58 -13.07
C PRO A 175 -0.85 8.00 -13.49
N GLU A 176 -1.91 8.55 -12.90
CA GLU A 176 -2.22 9.99 -12.98
C GLU A 176 -1.47 10.79 -11.91
N ILE A 177 -1.20 10.17 -10.76
CA ILE A 177 -0.48 10.77 -9.63
C ILE A 177 0.57 9.81 -9.08
N TRP A 178 1.54 10.33 -8.32
CA TRP A 178 2.40 9.49 -7.49
C TRP A 178 1.77 9.27 -6.11
N VAL A 179 2.06 8.12 -5.49
CA VAL A 179 1.61 7.81 -4.11
C VAL A 179 2.79 7.30 -3.28
N GLY A 180 2.92 7.82 -2.06
CA GLY A 180 3.78 7.27 -1.02
C GLY A 180 2.95 6.80 0.17
N ARG A 181 3.41 5.78 0.90
CA ARG A 181 2.73 5.25 2.09
C ARG A 181 3.67 5.17 3.29
N LEU A 182 3.22 5.72 4.41
CA LEU A 182 3.85 5.63 5.73
C LEU A 182 3.01 4.72 6.62
N TYR A 183 3.27 3.42 6.57
CA TYR A 183 2.55 2.39 7.33
C TYR A 183 3.45 1.82 8.43
N ALA A 184 3.28 2.31 9.66
CA ALA A 184 4.12 1.93 10.80
C ALA A 184 3.37 1.14 11.89
N SER A 185 2.06 0.93 11.75
CA SER A 185 1.22 0.22 12.71
C SER A 185 1.58 -1.26 12.89
N SER A 186 2.13 -1.91 11.85
CA SER A 186 2.57 -3.31 11.92
C SER A 186 3.98 -3.51 12.48
N MET A 187 4.71 -2.43 12.77
CA MET A 187 6.08 -2.50 13.27
C MET A 187 6.12 -2.85 14.76
N THR A 188 6.98 -3.79 15.15
CA THR A 188 7.06 -4.31 16.53
C THR A 188 8.16 -3.67 17.38
N TRP A 189 9.08 -2.94 16.77
CA TRP A 189 10.29 -2.40 17.43
C TRP A 189 10.09 -1.02 18.07
N SER A 190 8.95 -0.37 17.82
CA SER A 190 8.52 0.87 18.50
C SER A 190 7.03 1.12 18.27
N ASN A 191 6.47 2.20 18.81
CA ASN A 191 5.09 2.60 18.56
C ASN A 191 4.97 3.47 17.30
N GLU A 192 3.84 3.36 16.59
CA GLU A 192 3.56 4.05 15.32
C GLU A 192 3.78 5.57 15.40
N ILE A 193 3.24 6.22 16.45
CA ILE A 193 3.35 7.68 16.62
C ILE A 193 4.82 8.11 16.68
N PHE A 194 5.63 7.42 17.48
CA PHE A 194 7.06 7.71 17.58
C PHE A 194 7.78 7.52 16.25
N LEU A 195 7.48 6.42 15.52
CA LEU A 195 8.12 6.11 14.24
C LEU A 195 7.80 7.16 13.18
N LEU A 196 6.53 7.59 13.09
CA LEU A 196 6.10 8.64 12.16
C LEU A 196 6.74 10.00 12.50
N ASN A 197 6.73 10.41 13.78
CA ASN A 197 7.40 11.63 14.21
C ASN A 197 8.91 11.62 13.88
N ASN A 198 9.57 10.47 14.07
CA ASN A 198 10.97 10.29 13.71
C ASN A 198 11.20 10.32 12.18
N TYR A 199 10.27 9.76 11.40
CA TYR A 199 10.32 9.83 9.93
C TYR A 199 10.28 11.29 9.47
N PHE A 200 9.32 12.10 9.95
CA PHE A 200 9.24 13.53 9.60
C PHE A 200 10.49 14.30 10.02
N SER A 201 11.03 14.04 11.21
CA SER A 201 12.28 14.66 11.68
C SER A 201 13.49 14.31 10.78
N LYS A 202 13.62 13.05 10.34
CA LYS A 202 14.67 12.66 9.38
C LYS A 202 14.50 13.34 8.04
N THR A 203 13.26 13.40 7.57
CA THR A 203 12.85 14.00 6.29
C THR A 203 13.14 15.50 6.24
N HIS A 204 12.89 16.22 7.34
CA HIS A 204 13.23 17.63 7.49
C HIS A 204 14.76 17.86 7.51
N ARG A 205 15.49 17.06 8.30
CA ARG A 205 16.96 17.15 8.34
C ARG A 205 17.59 16.89 6.98
N TYR A 206 17.04 15.97 6.19
CA TYR A 206 17.54 15.72 4.83
C TYR A 206 17.39 16.94 3.90
N ARG A 207 16.37 17.79 4.10
CA ARG A 207 16.08 18.97 3.27
C ARG A 207 16.84 20.23 3.67
N THR A 208 17.32 20.29 4.90
CA THR A 208 17.83 21.52 5.53
C THR A 208 19.32 21.47 5.83
N VAL A 209 20.00 20.41 5.40
CA VAL A 209 21.46 20.22 5.53
C VAL A 209 22.17 20.68 4.27
#